data_AF-A0A7C4A9A1-F1
#
_entry.id   AF-A0A7C4A9A1-F1
#
_cell.length_a   1.000
_cell.length_b   1.000
_cell.length_c   1.000
_cell.angle_alpha   90.00
_cell.angle_beta   90.00
_cell.angle_gamma   90.00
#
_symmetry.space_group_name_H-M   'P 1'
#
loop_
_entity.id
_entity.type
_entity.pdbx_description
1 polymer ?
#
loop_
_entity_poly.entity_id
_entity_poly.type
_entity_poly.pdbx_seq_one_letter_code
_entity_poly.pdbx_strand_id
1 'polypeptide(L)'
;MPSKWGPDDEKGSFNTITPSKIMSALKIPKTGKVYRLGRPYTNVMPKFGNRTYALHIPGLPVGGPLGDNQLVWNDEFIVGELGQVGTQFDGPGHVGMIAYDGKMRWYNGAELATSEHVYGFKKNGVEKLGPCITRGVLIDVAGLKGVDSLKMGEVITVADIEACIKKAGIAPIGAGDAVVFHTGWGKYWDDPKTYNAGCPGIGIEAARYLAAKNVSMLIADT
;
A
#
# COMPACT_ATOMS: atom_id res chain seq x y z
N MET A 1 -25.60 2.54 -3.05
CA MET A 1 -25.75 3.38 -1.83
C MET A 1 -24.45 4.13 -1.64
N PRO A 2 -24.48 5.42 -1.27
CA PRO A 2 -23.26 6.19 -1.03
C PRO A 2 -22.48 5.58 0.15
N SER A 3 -21.18 5.85 0.20
CA SER A 3 -20.34 5.48 1.34
C SER A 3 -20.89 6.08 2.64
N LYS A 4 -20.51 5.50 3.77
CA LYS A 4 -20.83 6.07 5.10
C LYS A 4 -20.23 7.47 5.35
N TRP A 5 -19.31 7.92 4.49
CA TRP A 5 -18.66 9.22 4.56
C TRP A 5 -19.36 10.27 3.68
N GLY A 6 -20.41 9.87 2.96
CA GLY A 6 -21.20 10.74 2.10
C GLY A 6 -21.05 10.43 0.60
N PRO A 7 -21.94 10.98 -0.23
CA PRO A 7 -21.99 10.74 -1.67
C PRO A 7 -20.80 11.34 -2.44
N ASP A 8 -20.16 12.37 -1.90
CA ASP A 8 -19.02 13.05 -2.53
C ASP A 8 -17.66 12.65 -1.93
N ASP A 9 -17.64 11.68 -1.01
CA ASP A 9 -16.38 11.22 -0.44
C ASP A 9 -15.52 10.49 -1.48
N GLU A 10 -14.22 10.79 -1.44
CA GLU A 10 -13.19 10.22 -2.31
C GLU A 10 -12.08 9.52 -1.50
N LYS A 11 -12.17 9.52 -0.16
CA LYS A 11 -11.08 9.01 0.72
C LYS A 11 -11.35 7.65 1.33
N GLY A 12 -12.62 7.26 1.44
CA GLY A 12 -12.99 5.98 2.03
C GLY A 12 -12.51 5.84 3.47
N SER A 13 -12.02 4.65 3.81
CA SER A 13 -11.56 4.37 5.17
C SER A 13 -10.43 5.29 5.64
N PHE A 14 -9.74 5.99 4.75
CA PHE A 14 -8.72 6.97 5.13
C PHE A 14 -9.27 8.13 5.98
N ASN A 15 -10.58 8.42 5.88
CA ASN A 15 -11.28 9.38 6.75
C ASN A 15 -11.23 9.02 8.26
N THR A 16 -10.88 7.78 8.59
CA THR A 16 -10.69 7.36 9.99
C THR A 16 -9.39 7.88 10.62
N ILE A 17 -8.47 8.42 9.82
CA ILE A 17 -7.24 9.07 10.28
C ILE A 17 -7.57 10.52 10.66
N THR A 18 -8.18 10.69 11.83
CA THR A 18 -8.55 12.01 12.37
C THR A 18 -7.38 12.67 13.08
N PRO A 19 -7.44 13.99 13.38
CA PRO A 19 -6.44 14.65 14.22
C PRO A 19 -6.23 13.96 15.58
N SER A 20 -7.31 13.47 16.20
CA SER A 20 -7.22 12.70 17.45
C SER A 20 -6.49 11.37 17.27
N LYS A 21 -6.69 10.69 16.12
CA LYS A 21 -5.99 9.46 15.78
C LYS A 21 -4.49 9.71 15.60
N ILE A 22 -4.12 10.77 14.87
CA ILE A 22 -2.73 11.20 14.68
C ILE A 22 -2.07 11.45 16.05
N MET A 23 -2.70 12.26 16.92
CA MET A 23 -2.16 12.55 18.24
C MET A 23 -2.04 11.31 19.13
N SER A 24 -2.95 10.35 18.98
CA SER A 24 -2.85 9.06 19.69
C SER A 24 -1.69 8.22 19.17
N ALA A 25 -1.46 8.19 17.85
CA ALA A 25 -0.36 7.46 17.24
C ALA A 25 1.01 8.04 17.63
N LEU A 26 1.14 9.37 17.69
CA LEU A 26 2.37 10.06 18.09
C LEU A 26 2.80 9.78 19.54
N LYS A 27 1.90 9.30 20.39
CA LYS A 27 2.22 8.91 21.78
C LYS A 27 2.82 7.51 21.90
N ILE A 28 2.76 6.70 20.83
CA ILE A 28 3.23 5.31 20.83
C ILE A 28 4.76 5.21 20.89
N PRO A 29 5.54 5.90 20.04
CA PRO A 29 7.00 5.76 20.04
C PRO A 29 7.62 6.10 21.40
N LYS A 30 8.53 5.25 21.87
CA LYS A 30 9.28 5.45 23.14
C LYS A 30 10.79 5.53 22.96
N THR A 31 11.32 4.94 21.90
CA THR A 31 12.76 4.73 21.72
C THR A 31 13.33 5.43 20.49
N GLY A 32 12.49 6.06 19.66
CA GLY A 32 12.92 6.70 18.41
C GLY A 32 13.41 5.72 17.32
N LYS A 33 13.19 4.40 17.48
CA LYS A 33 13.54 3.42 16.45
C LYS A 33 12.67 3.62 15.20
N VAL A 34 13.32 3.63 14.04
CA VAL A 34 12.67 3.77 12.73
C VAL A 34 13.02 2.57 11.87
N TYR A 35 12.00 2.03 11.21
CA TYR A 35 12.15 0.92 10.27
C TYR A 35 11.61 1.35 8.91
N ARG A 36 12.44 1.21 7.88
CA ARG A 36 12.01 1.41 6.50
C ARG A 36 11.26 0.16 6.02
N LEU A 37 10.01 0.35 5.61
CA LEU A 37 9.19 -0.72 5.00
C LEU A 37 9.26 -0.71 3.47
N GLY A 38 9.68 0.41 2.87
CA GLY A 38 9.87 0.54 1.43
C GLY A 38 11.14 -0.16 0.95
N ARG A 39 11.04 -0.87 -0.18
CA ARG A 39 12.19 -1.45 -0.86
C ARG A 39 12.81 -0.45 -1.85
N PRO A 40 14.13 -0.51 -2.08
CA PRO A 40 14.76 0.27 -3.13
C PRO A 40 14.12 -0.05 -4.49
N TYR A 41 13.83 0.98 -5.27
CA TYR A 41 13.38 0.80 -6.64
C TYR A 41 14.59 0.48 -7.51
N THR A 42 14.50 -0.60 -8.28
CA THR A 42 15.55 -1.02 -9.20
C THR A 42 14.93 -1.42 -10.52
N ASN A 43 15.70 -1.33 -11.62
CA ASN A 43 15.21 -1.74 -12.95
C ASN A 43 14.81 -3.24 -12.98
N VAL A 44 15.39 -4.05 -12.09
CA VAL A 44 15.21 -5.50 -12.01
C VAL A 44 14.23 -5.96 -10.92
N MET A 45 13.63 -5.04 -10.16
CA MET A 45 12.68 -5.41 -9.10
C MET A 45 11.45 -6.15 -9.67
N PRO A 46 10.74 -6.95 -8.85
CA PRO A 46 9.49 -7.58 -9.25
C PRO A 46 8.47 -6.55 -9.73
N LYS A 47 7.80 -6.88 -10.83
CA LYS A 47 6.75 -6.09 -11.46
C LYS A 47 5.63 -7.02 -11.86
N PHE A 48 4.40 -6.68 -11.54
CA PHE A 48 3.24 -7.50 -11.90
C PHE A 48 2.91 -7.32 -13.39
N GLY A 49 2.73 -8.44 -14.10
CA GLY A 49 2.46 -8.44 -15.53
C GLY A 49 3.55 -7.76 -16.34
N ASN A 50 3.16 -6.94 -17.32
CA ASN A 50 4.07 -6.27 -18.25
C ASN A 50 4.42 -4.83 -17.84
N ARG A 51 4.29 -4.48 -16.56
CA ARG A 51 4.64 -3.13 -16.06
C ARG A 51 6.11 -2.81 -16.29
N THR A 52 6.39 -1.54 -16.50
CA THR A 52 7.70 -0.96 -16.75
C THR A 52 8.18 -0.15 -15.55
N TYR A 53 9.47 -0.27 -15.25
CA TYR A 53 10.20 0.70 -14.46
C TYR A 53 11.61 0.80 -15.02
N ALA A 54 11.98 1.98 -15.47
CA ALA A 54 13.34 2.30 -15.89
C ALA A 54 13.76 3.62 -15.27
N LEU A 55 14.82 3.57 -14.47
CA LEU A 55 15.54 4.71 -13.95
C LEU A 55 16.97 4.69 -14.51
N HIS A 56 17.41 5.82 -15.04
CA HIS A 56 18.80 6.03 -15.44
C HIS A 56 19.20 7.50 -15.26
N ILE A 57 20.51 7.75 -15.15
CA ILE A 57 21.06 9.10 -15.25
C ILE A 57 21.38 9.33 -16.74
N PRO A 58 20.84 10.37 -17.40
CA PRO A 58 21.01 10.57 -18.84
C PRO A 58 22.42 11.05 -19.24
N GLY A 59 23.26 11.48 -18.29
CA GLY A 59 24.65 11.92 -18.51
C GLY A 59 25.45 11.96 -17.21
N LEU A 60 26.79 11.91 -17.28
CA LEU A 60 27.65 11.94 -16.10
C LEU A 60 28.83 12.92 -16.30
N PRO A 61 28.72 14.20 -15.86
CA PRO A 61 27.55 14.82 -15.23
C PRO A 61 26.41 15.04 -16.24
N VAL A 62 25.19 15.27 -15.75
CA VAL A 62 24.08 15.69 -16.63
C VAL A 62 24.28 17.12 -17.10
N GLY A 63 24.82 17.99 -16.24
CA GLY A 63 25.01 19.40 -16.56
C GLY A 63 26.16 20.08 -15.83
N GLY A 64 26.42 21.30 -16.27
CA GLY A 64 27.49 22.17 -15.80
C GLY A 64 28.75 22.14 -16.69
N PRO A 65 29.79 22.89 -16.30
CA PRO A 65 29.82 23.80 -15.15
C PRO A 65 28.92 25.03 -15.34
N LEU A 66 28.31 25.52 -14.25
CA LEU A 66 27.53 26.76 -14.21
C LEU A 66 28.11 27.73 -13.17
N GLY A 67 28.34 28.98 -13.59
CA GLY A 67 28.83 30.06 -12.73
C GLY A 67 30.30 29.96 -12.32
N ASP A 68 30.78 30.98 -11.61
CA ASP A 68 32.18 31.05 -11.15
C ASP A 68 32.54 29.95 -10.14
N ASN A 69 31.53 29.40 -9.44
CA ASN A 69 31.69 28.27 -8.53
C ASN A 69 31.74 26.90 -9.24
N GLN A 70 31.66 26.87 -10.58
CA GLN A 70 31.78 25.65 -11.39
C GLN A 70 30.78 24.55 -10.98
N LEU A 71 29.53 24.92 -10.70
CA LEU A 71 28.50 23.97 -10.26
C LEU A 71 28.24 22.90 -11.35
N VAL A 72 28.29 21.63 -10.98
CA VAL A 72 27.92 20.47 -11.80
C VAL A 72 26.86 19.64 -11.08
N TRP A 73 26.01 18.93 -11.82
CA TRP A 73 24.91 18.16 -11.24
C TRP A 73 24.56 16.92 -12.07
N ASN A 74 23.77 16.03 -11.45
CA ASN A 74 23.17 14.86 -12.09
C ASN A 74 21.66 14.92 -11.86
N ASP A 75 20.90 14.44 -12.84
CA ASP A 75 19.45 14.29 -12.80
C ASP A 75 19.08 12.84 -13.10
N GLU A 76 17.98 12.36 -12.54
CA GLU A 76 17.39 11.07 -12.89
C GLU A 76 16.35 11.24 -14.00
N PHE A 77 16.36 10.33 -14.98
CA PHE A 77 15.23 10.09 -15.87
C PHE A 77 14.49 8.83 -15.42
N ILE A 78 13.17 8.93 -15.27
CA ILE A 78 12.31 7.83 -14.84
C ILE A 78 11.13 7.67 -15.79
N VAL A 79 10.87 6.43 -16.19
CA VAL A 79 9.62 6.01 -16.86
C VAL A 79 9.08 4.75 -16.17
N GLY A 80 7.77 4.72 -15.91
CA GLY A 80 7.10 3.54 -15.37
C GLY A 80 5.73 3.82 -14.76
N GLU A 81 4.98 2.75 -14.47
CA GLU A 81 3.71 2.82 -13.74
C GLU A 81 3.97 3.00 -12.23
N LEU A 82 4.46 4.17 -11.85
CA LEU A 82 5.00 4.46 -10.50
C LEU A 82 4.05 4.15 -9.35
N GLY A 83 2.74 4.24 -9.57
CA GLY A 83 1.76 3.89 -8.53
C GLY A 83 1.62 2.38 -8.29
N GLN A 84 2.23 1.53 -9.13
CA GLN A 84 1.99 0.09 -9.17
C GLN A 84 3.25 -0.76 -9.38
N VAL A 85 4.43 -0.20 -9.11
CA VAL A 85 5.72 -0.90 -9.13
C VAL A 85 6.44 -0.67 -7.82
N GLY A 86 7.30 -1.60 -7.41
CA GLY A 86 8.04 -1.46 -6.16
C GLY A 86 7.15 -1.61 -4.92
N THR A 87 7.58 -1.05 -3.78
CA THR A 87 6.65 -0.81 -2.67
C THR A 87 5.71 0.33 -3.06
N GLN A 88 4.42 0.05 -3.05
CA GLN A 88 3.39 0.89 -3.67
C GLN A 88 2.23 1.22 -2.70
N PHE A 89 1.37 2.14 -3.13
CA PHE A 89 0.13 2.50 -2.45
C PHE A 89 -1.00 2.57 -3.47
N ASP A 90 -2.05 1.77 -3.26
CA ASP A 90 -3.21 1.72 -4.14
C ASP A 90 -4.30 2.66 -3.60
N GLY A 91 -4.53 3.76 -4.31
CA GLY A 91 -5.62 4.69 -4.01
C GLY A 91 -7.01 4.14 -4.39
N PRO A 92 -8.10 4.79 -3.96
CA PRO A 92 -9.47 4.31 -4.22
C PRO A 92 -9.87 4.28 -5.71
N GLY A 93 -9.10 4.95 -6.58
CA GLY A 93 -9.23 4.87 -8.04
C GLY A 93 -8.47 3.71 -8.69
N HIS A 94 -7.65 2.94 -7.95
CA HIS A 94 -6.83 1.89 -8.57
C HIS A 94 -7.64 0.64 -8.95
N VAL A 95 -8.37 0.08 -7.98
CA VAL A 95 -9.12 -1.17 -8.16
C VAL A 95 -10.62 -0.89 -8.13
N GLY A 96 -11.29 -1.22 -9.23
CA GLY A 96 -12.73 -1.22 -9.36
C GLY A 96 -13.29 -2.64 -9.51
N MET A 97 -14.60 -2.73 -9.74
CA MET A 97 -15.28 -3.98 -10.03
C MET A 97 -16.34 -3.78 -11.11
N ILE A 98 -16.66 -4.84 -11.84
CA ILE A 98 -17.89 -4.89 -12.64
C ILE A 98 -19.02 -5.20 -11.66
N ALA A 99 -19.93 -4.25 -11.49
CA ALA A 99 -21.10 -4.40 -10.64
C ALA A 99 -22.16 -5.31 -11.30
N TYR A 100 -23.18 -5.67 -10.54
CA TYR A 100 -24.24 -6.60 -10.96
C TYR A 100 -25.01 -6.17 -12.22
N ASP A 101 -25.04 -4.86 -12.51
CA ASP A 101 -25.66 -4.27 -13.71
C ASP A 101 -24.69 -4.17 -14.90
N GLY A 102 -23.52 -4.81 -14.81
CA GLY A 102 -22.50 -4.84 -15.86
C GLY A 102 -21.64 -3.58 -15.95
N LYS A 103 -21.87 -2.58 -15.09
CA LYS A 103 -21.09 -1.33 -15.12
C LYS A 103 -19.83 -1.43 -14.28
N MET A 104 -18.73 -0.91 -14.80
CA MET A 104 -17.49 -0.75 -14.04
C MET A 104 -17.65 0.36 -13.01
N ARG A 105 -17.33 0.04 -11.75
CA ARG A 105 -17.41 0.98 -10.64
C ARG A 105 -16.19 0.90 -9.75
N TRP A 106 -15.76 2.08 -9.32
CA TRP A 106 -14.74 2.27 -8.30
C TRP A 106 -15.40 2.73 -7.00
N TYR A 107 -14.56 3.14 -6.05
CA TYR A 107 -14.99 3.64 -4.75
C TYR A 107 -16.12 4.67 -4.87
N ASN A 108 -17.08 4.57 -3.96
CA ASN A 108 -18.30 5.39 -3.88
C ASN A 108 -19.19 5.37 -5.15
N GLY A 109 -19.05 4.35 -5.99
CA GLY A 109 -19.86 4.18 -7.20
C GLY A 109 -19.40 5.02 -8.40
N ALA A 110 -18.17 5.55 -8.35
CA ALA A 110 -17.58 6.30 -9.45
C ALA A 110 -17.50 5.42 -10.71
N GLU A 111 -18.03 5.92 -11.84
CA GLU A 111 -18.01 5.22 -13.12
C GLU A 111 -16.84 5.72 -13.97
N LEU A 112 -16.28 4.84 -14.80
CA LEU A 112 -15.09 5.12 -15.64
C LEU A 112 -15.21 6.45 -16.40
N ALA A 113 -16.30 6.63 -17.13
CA ALA A 113 -16.52 7.78 -18.02
C ALA A 113 -16.56 9.14 -17.27
N THR A 114 -16.92 9.14 -16.00
CA THR A 114 -17.08 10.37 -15.19
C THR A 114 -15.93 10.58 -14.21
N SER A 115 -15.13 9.56 -13.95
CA SER A 115 -14.20 9.52 -12.83
C SER A 115 -12.74 9.40 -13.26
N GLU A 116 -12.47 8.98 -14.50
CA GLU A 116 -11.11 8.73 -14.98
C GLU A 116 -10.81 9.44 -16.30
N HIS A 117 -9.52 9.66 -16.55
CA HIS A 117 -9.00 10.19 -17.79
C HIS A 117 -7.60 9.61 -18.05
N VAL A 118 -7.18 9.56 -19.31
CA VAL A 118 -5.84 9.05 -19.70
C VAL A 118 -4.68 9.89 -19.14
N TYR A 119 -4.97 11.10 -18.63
CA TYR A 119 -4.00 11.99 -18.00
C TYR A 119 -4.18 12.07 -16.47
N GLY A 120 -5.01 11.21 -15.89
CA GLY A 120 -5.22 11.14 -14.44
C GLY A 120 -6.68 10.98 -14.03
N PHE A 121 -6.88 10.73 -12.74
CA PHE A 121 -8.21 10.55 -12.16
C PHE A 121 -8.90 11.90 -11.93
N LYS A 122 -10.20 11.98 -12.28
CA LYS A 122 -11.08 13.11 -11.94
C LYS A 122 -11.67 12.96 -10.54
N LYS A 123 -11.89 11.71 -10.12
CA LYS A 123 -12.33 11.34 -8.78
C LYS A 123 -11.47 10.20 -8.24
N ASN A 124 -11.38 10.08 -6.91
CA ASN A 124 -10.68 8.99 -6.22
C ASN A 124 -9.16 8.96 -6.48
N GLY A 125 -8.58 10.07 -6.90
CA GLY A 125 -7.15 10.23 -7.06
C GLY A 125 -6.42 10.15 -5.71
N VAL A 126 -5.20 9.64 -5.71
CA VAL A 126 -4.41 9.46 -4.48
C VAL A 126 -4.08 10.78 -3.79
N GLU A 127 -4.03 11.87 -4.55
CA GLU A 127 -3.82 13.23 -4.05
C GLU A 127 -4.94 13.71 -3.12
N LYS A 128 -6.12 13.05 -3.14
CA LYS A 128 -7.24 13.36 -2.24
C LYS A 128 -7.02 12.87 -0.81
N LEU A 129 -6.15 11.88 -0.60
CA LEU A 129 -6.00 11.23 0.71
C LEU A 129 -5.27 12.12 1.74
N GLY A 130 -4.29 12.90 1.29
CA GLY A 130 -3.43 13.69 2.16
C GLY A 130 -2.39 12.85 2.93
N PRO A 131 -1.62 13.46 3.84
CA PRO A 131 -0.58 12.76 4.59
C PRO A 131 -1.16 11.75 5.60
N CYS A 132 -0.40 10.68 5.86
CA CYS A 132 -0.77 9.63 6.81
C CYS A 132 0.13 9.64 8.04
N ILE A 133 -0.46 9.78 9.22
CA ILE A 133 0.17 9.41 10.49
C ILE A 133 -0.88 8.64 11.30
N THR A 134 -0.68 7.34 11.49
CA THR A 134 -1.59 6.53 12.29
C THR A 134 -0.84 5.40 13.00
N ARG A 135 -1.53 4.67 13.85
CA ARG A 135 -1.00 3.45 14.48
C ARG A 135 -0.93 2.35 13.43
N GLY A 136 0.28 1.82 13.21
CA GLY A 136 0.50 0.58 12.49
C GLY A 136 0.40 -0.63 13.43
N VAL A 137 -0.25 -1.70 12.96
CA VAL A 137 -0.36 -2.99 13.66
C VAL A 137 0.24 -4.07 12.77
N LEU A 138 1.38 -4.62 13.18
CA LEU A 138 2.03 -5.74 12.48
C LEU A 138 1.38 -7.07 12.89
N ILE A 139 0.81 -7.75 11.90
CA ILE A 139 0.26 -9.10 11.97
C ILE A 139 1.30 -10.04 11.37
N ASP A 140 2.16 -10.58 12.24
CA ASP A 140 3.26 -11.48 11.88
C ASP A 140 2.75 -12.93 11.79
N VAL A 141 2.19 -13.30 10.63
CA VAL A 141 1.61 -14.63 10.41
C VAL A 141 2.71 -15.68 10.21
N ALA A 142 3.79 -15.32 9.52
CA ALA A 142 4.95 -16.20 9.37
C ALA A 142 5.56 -16.56 10.73
N GLY A 143 5.80 -15.55 11.58
CA GLY A 143 6.28 -15.73 12.94
C GLY A 143 5.27 -16.39 13.88
N LEU A 144 3.95 -16.24 13.66
CA LEU A 144 2.93 -17.01 14.37
C LEU A 144 3.07 -18.50 14.07
N LYS A 145 3.22 -18.86 12.79
CA LYS A 145 3.29 -20.25 12.29
C LYS A 145 4.69 -20.87 12.42
N GLY A 146 5.71 -20.09 12.77
CA GLY A 146 7.08 -20.56 12.92
C GLY A 146 7.73 -20.95 11.58
N VAL A 147 7.36 -20.26 10.50
CA VAL A 147 7.86 -20.51 9.15
C VAL A 147 8.56 -19.26 8.60
N ASP A 148 9.51 -19.45 7.69
CA ASP A 148 10.18 -18.33 7.01
C ASP A 148 9.24 -17.58 6.06
N SER A 149 8.26 -18.29 5.47
CA SER A 149 7.30 -17.75 4.53
C SER A 149 6.08 -18.67 4.45
N LEU A 150 4.90 -18.08 4.30
CA LEU A 150 3.67 -18.81 3.99
C LEU A 150 3.74 -19.42 2.59
N LYS A 151 2.94 -20.45 2.33
CA LYS A 151 2.88 -21.07 1.00
C LYS A 151 2.15 -20.16 0.01
N MET A 152 2.49 -20.28 -1.26
CA MET A 152 1.74 -19.66 -2.35
C MET A 152 0.25 -20.04 -2.25
N GLY A 153 -0.65 -19.05 -2.30
CA GLY A 153 -2.09 -19.27 -2.18
C GLY A 153 -2.59 -19.59 -0.77
N GLU A 154 -1.72 -19.58 0.25
CA GLU A 154 -2.15 -19.78 1.63
C GLU A 154 -3.00 -18.60 2.11
N VAL A 155 -4.19 -18.93 2.65
CA VAL A 155 -5.18 -17.95 3.08
C VAL A 155 -4.96 -17.58 4.54
N ILE A 156 -4.79 -16.29 4.81
CA ILE A 156 -4.75 -15.71 6.15
C ILE A 156 -6.19 -15.47 6.63
N THR A 157 -6.52 -16.06 7.78
CA THR A 157 -7.87 -16.07 8.35
C THR A 157 -8.04 -15.04 9.46
N VAL A 158 -9.29 -14.83 9.91
CA VAL A 158 -9.58 -14.00 11.11
C VAL A 158 -8.88 -14.58 12.35
N ALA A 159 -8.86 -15.90 12.49
CA ALA A 159 -8.22 -16.59 13.60
C ALA A 159 -6.70 -16.35 13.64
N ASP A 160 -6.04 -16.33 12.47
CA ASP A 160 -4.61 -15.98 12.39
C ASP A 160 -4.37 -14.55 12.89
N ILE A 161 -5.20 -13.59 12.47
CA ILE A 161 -5.10 -12.17 12.90
C ILE A 161 -5.25 -12.05 14.42
N GLU A 162 -6.28 -12.67 14.99
CA GLU A 162 -6.55 -12.63 16.44
C GLU A 162 -5.44 -13.34 17.23
N ALA A 163 -4.91 -14.46 16.72
CA ALA A 163 -3.81 -15.17 17.33
C ALA A 163 -2.50 -14.35 17.31
N CYS A 164 -2.19 -13.64 16.23
CA CYS A 164 -1.05 -12.70 16.17
C CYS A 164 -1.19 -11.58 17.22
N ILE A 165 -2.37 -10.95 17.32
CA ILE A 165 -2.64 -9.90 18.31
C ILE A 165 -2.45 -10.42 19.74
N LYS A 166 -3.00 -11.61 20.02
CA LYS A 166 -2.88 -12.27 21.33
C LYS A 166 -1.42 -12.62 21.65
N LYS A 167 -0.70 -13.21 20.71
CA LYS A 167 0.73 -13.58 20.87
C LYS A 167 1.60 -12.34 21.13
N ALA A 168 1.31 -11.23 20.45
CA ALA A 168 2.03 -9.98 20.62
C ALA A 168 1.65 -9.22 21.92
N GLY A 169 0.54 -9.59 22.57
CA GLY A 169 0.07 -8.91 23.79
C GLY A 169 -0.34 -7.45 23.56
N ILE A 170 -0.80 -7.10 22.36
CA ILE A 170 -1.14 -5.73 21.98
C ILE A 170 -2.65 -5.48 22.05
N ALA A 171 -3.02 -4.19 22.12
CA ALA A 171 -4.42 -3.78 22.03
C ALA A 171 -5.04 -4.23 20.68
N PRO A 172 -6.33 -4.63 20.67
CA PRO A 172 -7.03 -5.03 19.45
C PRO A 172 -6.94 -3.98 18.33
N ILE A 173 -7.11 -4.43 17.10
CA ILE A 173 -7.28 -3.53 15.94
C ILE A 173 -8.56 -2.72 16.13
N GLY A 174 -8.50 -1.44 15.79
CA GLY A 174 -9.61 -0.50 15.83
C GLY A 174 -9.58 0.51 14.68
N ALA A 175 -10.55 1.42 14.71
CA ALA A 175 -10.73 2.40 13.65
C ALA A 175 -9.47 3.26 13.44
N GLY A 176 -9.10 3.50 12.18
CA GLY A 176 -7.95 4.30 11.81
C GLY A 176 -6.62 3.55 11.77
N ASP A 177 -6.51 2.34 12.32
CA ASP A 177 -5.26 1.60 12.28
C ASP A 177 -4.87 1.19 10.85
N ALA A 178 -3.57 1.23 10.57
CA ALA A 178 -2.99 0.56 9.42
C ALA A 178 -2.62 -0.87 9.81
N VAL A 179 -3.06 -1.87 9.06
CA VAL A 179 -2.78 -3.28 9.37
C VAL A 179 -1.74 -3.79 8.38
N VAL A 180 -0.61 -4.25 8.89
CA VAL A 180 0.54 -4.72 8.12
C VAL A 180 0.66 -6.22 8.26
N PHE A 181 0.53 -6.96 7.18
CA PHE A 181 0.73 -8.41 7.15
C PHE A 181 2.18 -8.72 6.83
N HIS A 182 2.83 -9.46 7.72
CA HIS A 182 4.09 -10.12 7.42
C HIS A 182 3.82 -11.58 7.13
N THR A 183 3.95 -11.92 5.85
CA THR A 183 3.74 -13.27 5.31
C THR A 183 5.06 -13.99 5.08
N GLY A 184 6.18 -13.27 5.11
CA GLY A 184 7.51 -13.76 4.75
C GLY A 184 7.71 -13.94 3.25
N TRP A 185 6.69 -13.69 2.41
CA TRP A 185 6.80 -13.78 0.94
C TRP A 185 7.85 -12.81 0.38
N GLY A 186 8.06 -11.69 1.08
CA GLY A 186 9.08 -10.70 0.74
C GLY A 186 10.51 -11.26 0.62
N LYS A 187 10.80 -12.46 1.10
CA LYS A 187 12.10 -13.13 0.88
C LYS A 187 12.40 -13.38 -0.60
N TYR A 188 11.38 -13.49 -1.45
CA TYR A 188 11.54 -13.77 -2.88
C TYR A 188 11.74 -12.50 -3.72
N TRP A 189 11.87 -11.31 -3.11
CA TRP A 189 11.97 -10.05 -3.85
C TRP A 189 13.08 -10.02 -4.91
N ASP A 190 14.23 -10.61 -4.62
CA ASP A 190 15.37 -10.67 -5.55
C ASP A 190 15.26 -11.84 -6.54
N ASP A 191 14.15 -12.60 -6.49
CA ASP A 191 13.73 -13.60 -7.48
C ASP A 191 12.33 -13.22 -8.04
N PRO A 192 12.28 -12.28 -9.01
CA PRO A 192 11.02 -11.82 -9.59
C PRO A 192 10.16 -12.93 -10.18
N LYS A 193 10.76 -14.03 -10.65
CA LYS A 193 10.02 -15.15 -11.20
C LYS A 193 9.19 -15.83 -10.12
N THR A 194 9.79 -16.10 -8.96
CA THR A 194 9.08 -16.71 -7.83
C THR A 194 8.14 -15.72 -7.16
N TYR A 195 8.57 -14.48 -6.94
CA TYR A 195 7.74 -13.44 -6.32
C TYR A 195 6.42 -13.22 -7.05
N ASN A 196 6.46 -13.20 -8.40
CA ASN A 196 5.30 -12.96 -9.24
C ASN A 196 4.49 -14.22 -9.61
N ALA A 197 4.90 -15.42 -9.18
CA ALA A 197 4.19 -16.66 -9.52
C ALA A 197 2.84 -16.81 -8.79
N GLY A 198 2.59 -15.96 -7.80
CA GLY A 198 1.46 -15.96 -6.88
C GLY A 198 1.94 -15.50 -5.50
N CYS A 199 1.04 -15.44 -4.51
CA CYS A 199 1.41 -15.09 -3.14
C CYS A 199 0.36 -15.62 -2.14
N PRO A 200 0.70 -15.73 -0.83
CA PRO A 200 -0.29 -15.84 0.24
C PRO A 200 -1.08 -14.52 0.39
N GLY A 201 -2.23 -14.56 1.04
CA GLY A 201 -3.04 -13.35 1.22
C GLY A 201 -4.24 -13.54 2.14
N ILE A 202 -4.94 -12.45 2.45
CA ILE A 202 -6.12 -12.50 3.31
C ILE A 202 -7.32 -13.12 2.58
N GLY A 203 -8.10 -13.93 3.32
CA GLY A 203 -9.38 -14.42 2.84
C GLY A 203 -10.48 -13.36 2.90
N ILE A 204 -11.61 -13.62 2.23
CA ILE A 204 -12.76 -12.71 2.20
C ILE A 204 -13.32 -12.39 3.61
N GLU A 205 -13.33 -13.37 4.50
CA GLU A 205 -13.79 -13.17 5.89
C GLU A 205 -12.85 -12.26 6.68
N ALA A 206 -11.53 -12.39 6.47
CA ALA A 206 -10.54 -11.48 7.06
C ALA A 206 -10.70 -10.05 6.50
N ALA A 207 -10.93 -9.91 5.19
CA ALA A 207 -11.20 -8.61 4.58
C ALA A 207 -12.46 -7.95 5.17
N ARG A 208 -13.56 -8.71 5.33
CA ARG A 208 -14.80 -8.24 5.96
C ARG A 208 -14.60 -7.85 7.42
N TYR A 209 -13.88 -8.67 8.18
CA TYR A 209 -13.54 -8.40 9.58
C TYR A 209 -12.80 -7.06 9.74
N LEU A 210 -11.77 -6.83 8.92
CA LEU A 210 -10.97 -5.61 8.95
C LEU A 210 -11.76 -4.38 8.48
N ALA A 211 -12.58 -4.53 7.43
CA ALA A 211 -13.48 -3.49 6.97
C ALA A 211 -14.49 -3.07 8.06
N ALA A 212 -15.07 -4.04 8.78
CA ALA A 212 -15.98 -3.78 9.91
C ALA A 212 -15.28 -3.05 11.08
N LYS A 213 -13.98 -3.28 11.28
CA LYS A 213 -13.16 -2.54 12.25
C LYS A 213 -12.80 -1.13 11.80
N ASN A 214 -13.10 -0.75 10.56
CA ASN A 214 -12.79 0.55 9.97
C ASN A 214 -11.28 0.87 10.01
N VAL A 215 -10.46 -0.13 9.69
CA VAL A 215 -9.02 0.09 9.47
C VAL A 215 -8.81 1.05 8.31
N SER A 216 -7.77 1.88 8.38
CA SER A 216 -7.52 2.92 7.36
C SER A 216 -6.86 2.36 6.10
N MET A 217 -6.00 1.35 6.26
CA MET A 217 -5.26 0.73 5.16
C MET A 217 -4.79 -0.67 5.52
N LEU A 218 -4.58 -1.48 4.49
CA LEU A 218 -3.95 -2.80 4.55
C LEU A 218 -2.62 -2.74 3.80
N ILE A 219 -1.59 -3.38 4.36
CA ILE A 219 -0.24 -3.43 3.81
C ILE A 219 0.22 -4.88 3.89
N ALA A 220 0.92 -5.38 2.87
CA ALA A 220 1.47 -6.74 2.86
C ALA A 220 2.85 -6.75 2.19
N ASP A 221 3.64 -7.78 2.46
CA ASP A 221 4.98 -8.02 1.89
C ASP A 221 4.95 -9.00 0.71
N THR A 222 3.90 -8.96 -0.09
CA THR A 222 3.58 -9.91 -1.19
C THR A 222 3.59 -9.29 -2.57
#